data_AF-A0A2K2VL52-F1
#
_entry.id   AF-A0A2K2VL52-F1
#
_cell.length_a   1.000
_cell.length_b   1.000
_cell.length_c   1.000
_cell.angle_alpha   90.00
_cell.angle_beta   90.00
_cell.angle_gamma   90.00
#
_symmetry.space_group_name_H-M   'P 1'
#
loop_
_entity.id
_entity.type
_entity.pdbx_description
1 polymer ?
#
loop_
_entity_poly.entity_id
_entity_poly.type
_entity_poly.pdbx_seq_one_letter_code
_entity_poly.pdbx_strand_id
1 'polypeptide(L)'
;MTKIFILTKRSFLIIFLVSNTINSLSASPHANSLSYTTHKTETSLHADVKAKLISKGLHEDAAAKKEDNLFKQNKNAPHKLSCLYSDNELRLSKEKVIETFAKYALFEKSLNFYSYESLVGFVQHIKPNLNKKELAALRRIANIG
;
A
#
# COMPACT_ATOMS: atom_id res chain seq x y z
N MET A 1 -57.81 19.50 -30.21
CA MET A 1 -56.44 19.95 -30.48
C MET A 1 -55.60 19.76 -29.23
N THR A 2 -54.74 18.75 -29.27
CA THR A 2 -53.75 18.40 -28.25
C THR A 2 -52.65 19.47 -28.22
N LYS A 3 -52.35 20.04 -27.06
CA LYS A 3 -51.06 20.68 -26.80
C LYS A 3 -50.53 20.26 -25.45
N ILE A 4 -49.35 19.68 -25.54
CA ILE A 4 -48.53 19.04 -24.50
C ILE A 4 -47.47 20.08 -24.10
N PHE A 5 -46.88 19.85 -22.92
CA PHE A 5 -45.63 20.40 -22.38
C PHE A 5 -45.72 21.74 -21.67
N ILE A 6 -45.41 21.74 -20.37
CA ILE A 6 -44.05 22.07 -19.92
C ILE A 6 -43.77 21.33 -18.61
N LEU A 7 -42.83 20.40 -18.70
CA LEU A 7 -42.27 19.62 -17.60
C LEU A 7 -41.25 20.50 -16.87
N THR A 8 -41.56 20.95 -15.66
CA THR A 8 -40.61 21.61 -14.77
C THR A 8 -39.63 20.57 -14.23
N LYS A 9 -38.36 20.66 -14.68
CA LYS A 9 -37.22 19.95 -14.11
C LYS A 9 -37.00 20.39 -12.65
N ARG A 10 -37.43 19.59 -11.68
CA ARG A 10 -36.78 19.50 -10.36
C ARG A 10 -36.66 18.03 -9.98
N SER A 11 -35.54 17.46 -10.38
CA SER A 11 -35.16 16.09 -10.07
C SER A 11 -34.76 16.02 -8.59
N PHE A 12 -35.59 15.41 -7.76
CA PHE A 12 -35.21 14.97 -6.42
C PHE A 12 -35.02 13.46 -6.47
N LEU A 13 -33.76 13.03 -6.50
CA LEU A 13 -33.37 11.63 -6.34
C LEU A 13 -33.60 11.23 -4.88
N ILE A 14 -34.72 10.58 -4.59
CA ILE A 14 -34.97 9.89 -3.32
C ILE A 14 -34.74 8.40 -3.59
N ILE A 15 -33.57 7.90 -3.20
CA ILE A 15 -33.26 6.47 -3.25
C ILE A 15 -33.84 5.84 -1.97
N PHE A 16 -34.98 5.16 -2.10
CA PHE A 16 -35.48 4.25 -1.08
C PHE A 16 -34.71 2.92 -1.20
N LEU A 17 -33.81 2.65 -0.26
CA LEU A 17 -33.28 1.30 -0.03
C LEU A 17 -34.34 0.50 0.73
N VAL A 18 -35.15 -0.27 0.01
CA VAL A 18 -36.05 -1.26 0.61
C VAL A 18 -35.24 -2.52 0.87
N SER A 19 -34.97 -2.78 2.14
CA SER A 19 -34.37 -4.02 2.64
C SER A 19 -35.24 -5.21 2.28
N ASN A 20 -34.86 -5.95 1.23
CA ASN A 20 -35.36 -7.30 1.03
C ASN A 20 -34.56 -8.26 1.91
N THR A 21 -35.11 -8.54 3.08
CA THR A 21 -34.74 -9.68 3.91
C THR A 21 -35.22 -10.97 3.24
N ILE A 22 -34.34 -11.75 2.61
CA ILE A 22 -34.52 -13.21 2.50
C ILE A 22 -33.14 -13.91 2.56
N ASN A 23 -33.02 -14.75 3.58
CA ASN A 23 -31.94 -15.66 3.99
C ASN A 23 -30.92 -16.14 2.94
N SER A 24 -29.66 -16.27 3.38
CA SER A 24 -28.90 -17.49 3.08
C SER A 24 -28.12 -17.99 4.29
N LEU A 25 -28.57 -19.17 4.72
CA LEU A 25 -27.98 -20.20 5.55
C LEU A 25 -26.44 -20.27 5.43
N SER A 26 -25.76 -20.23 6.57
CA SER A 26 -24.39 -20.73 6.84
C SER A 26 -23.40 -20.78 5.68
N ALA A 27 -22.62 -19.70 5.50
CA ALA A 27 -21.36 -19.74 4.78
C ALA A 27 -20.20 -19.37 5.72
N SER A 28 -19.27 -20.31 5.87
CA SER A 28 -18.04 -20.23 6.67
C SER A 28 -17.31 -18.88 6.51
N PRO A 29 -16.89 -18.21 7.60
CA PRO A 29 -16.16 -16.96 7.54
C PRO A 29 -14.67 -17.25 7.29
N HIS A 30 -14.30 -17.67 6.09
CA HIS A 30 -12.89 -17.87 5.73
C HIS A 30 -12.63 -17.59 4.25
N ALA A 31 -12.69 -16.31 3.85
CA ALA A 31 -12.08 -15.85 2.59
C ALA A 31 -11.90 -14.33 2.46
N ASN A 32 -12.75 -13.49 3.09
CA ASN A 32 -12.80 -12.06 2.74
C ASN A 32 -11.95 -11.11 3.60
N SER A 33 -11.31 -11.57 4.68
CA SER A 33 -10.49 -10.68 5.52
C SER A 33 -9.13 -10.34 4.91
N LEU A 34 -8.62 -11.19 4.01
CA LEU A 34 -7.27 -11.05 3.44
C LEU A 34 -7.20 -9.93 2.37
N SER A 35 -8.23 -9.79 1.52
CA SER A 35 -8.22 -8.76 0.47
C SER A 35 -8.41 -7.34 1.01
N TYR A 36 -9.27 -7.17 2.02
CA TYR A 36 -9.55 -5.83 2.57
C TYR A 36 -8.40 -5.27 3.42
N THR A 37 -7.69 -6.15 4.14
CA THR A 37 -6.48 -5.76 4.88
C THR A 37 -5.37 -5.35 3.94
N THR A 38 -5.12 -6.14 2.88
CA THR A 38 -4.10 -5.85 1.87
C THR A 38 -4.32 -4.48 1.19
N HIS A 39 -5.54 -4.20 0.71
CA HIS A 39 -5.85 -2.90 0.08
C HIS A 39 -5.73 -1.70 1.03
N LYS A 40 -6.08 -1.87 2.32
CA LYS A 40 -5.89 -0.82 3.32
C LYS A 40 -4.42 -0.56 3.60
N THR A 41 -3.62 -1.62 3.72
CA THR A 41 -2.17 -1.50 3.96
C THR A 41 -1.47 -0.83 2.78
N GLU A 42 -1.83 -1.22 1.54
CA GLU A 42 -1.37 -0.56 0.31
C GLU A 42 -1.70 0.93 0.30
N THR A 43 -2.97 1.29 0.42
CA THR A 43 -3.39 2.71 0.38
C THR A 43 -2.70 3.54 1.46
N SER A 44 -2.49 2.97 2.65
CA SER A 44 -1.77 3.65 3.74
C SER A 44 -0.28 3.86 3.42
N LEU A 45 0.39 2.89 2.78
CA LEU A 45 1.80 2.98 2.44
C LEU A 45 2.07 4.03 1.35
N HIS A 46 1.20 4.10 0.34
CA HIS A 46 1.25 5.13 -0.69
C HIS A 46 1.17 6.53 -0.06
N ALA A 47 0.19 6.76 0.82
CA ALA A 47 0.02 8.02 1.53
C ALA A 47 1.22 8.36 2.43
N ASP A 48 1.74 7.38 3.18
CA ASP A 48 2.88 7.57 4.09
C ASP A 48 4.16 7.93 3.31
N VAL A 49 4.41 7.28 2.17
CA VAL A 49 5.56 7.59 1.30
C VAL A 49 5.41 8.99 0.71
N LYS A 50 4.24 9.35 0.17
CA LYS A 50 3.97 10.70 -0.34
C LYS A 50 4.22 11.76 0.74
N ALA A 51 3.71 11.54 1.96
CA ALA A 51 3.93 12.44 3.09
C ALA A 51 5.43 12.56 3.46
N LYS A 52 6.19 11.45 3.40
CA LYS A 52 7.64 11.49 3.61
C LYS A 52 8.40 12.23 2.50
N LEU A 53 7.95 12.14 1.26
CA LEU A 53 8.53 12.92 0.16
C LEU A 53 8.26 14.42 0.33
N ILE A 54 7.03 14.80 0.68
CA ILE A 54 6.65 16.20 0.93
C ILE A 54 7.44 16.80 2.09
N SER A 55 7.52 16.08 3.21
CA SER A 55 8.31 16.53 4.38
C SER A 55 9.81 16.65 4.12
N LYS A 56 10.32 16.05 3.03
CA LYS A 56 11.70 16.23 2.55
C LYS A 56 11.84 17.36 1.52
N GLY A 57 10.80 18.15 1.28
CA GLY A 57 10.83 19.37 0.47
C GLY A 57 10.26 19.22 -0.94
N LEU A 58 9.64 18.09 -1.30
CA LEU A 58 8.99 17.96 -2.60
C LEU A 58 7.63 18.65 -2.60
N HIS A 59 7.35 19.38 -3.68
CA HIS A 59 6.00 19.85 -3.97
C HIS A 59 5.04 18.67 -4.13
N GLU A 60 3.77 18.88 -3.78
CA GLU A 60 2.78 17.81 -3.69
C GLU A 60 2.62 17.01 -5.00
N ASP A 61 2.57 17.69 -6.15
CA ASP A 61 2.45 17.04 -7.45
C ASP A 61 3.69 16.21 -7.81
N ALA A 62 4.88 16.74 -7.48
CA ALA A 62 6.15 16.04 -7.71
C ALA A 62 6.28 14.81 -6.80
N ALA A 63 5.84 14.92 -5.55
CA ALA A 63 5.79 13.82 -4.60
C ALA A 63 4.82 12.73 -5.07
N ALA A 64 3.62 13.10 -5.50
CA ALA A 64 2.63 12.16 -6.05
C ALA A 64 3.16 11.42 -7.29
N LYS A 65 3.79 12.14 -8.22
CA LYS A 65 4.38 11.52 -9.42
C LYS A 65 5.52 10.54 -9.08
N LYS A 66 6.41 10.91 -8.15
CA LYS A 66 7.51 10.03 -7.74
C LYS A 66 7.01 8.80 -6.98
N GLU A 67 6.03 8.97 -6.12
CA GLU A 67 5.39 7.88 -5.38
C GLU A 67 4.69 6.90 -6.34
N ASP A 68 3.85 7.38 -7.26
CA ASP A 68 3.18 6.55 -8.27
C ASP A 68 4.20 5.77 -9.13
N ASN A 69 5.27 6.43 -9.60
CA ASN A 69 6.34 5.77 -10.35
C ASN A 69 7.03 4.66 -9.54
N LEU A 70 7.27 4.89 -8.26
CA LEU A 70 7.96 3.96 -7.37
C LEU A 70 7.19 2.63 -7.21
N PHE A 71 5.87 2.73 -6.98
CA PHE A 71 5.00 1.58 -6.83
C PHE A 71 4.63 0.92 -8.16
N LYS A 72 4.56 1.67 -9.27
CA LYS A 72 4.41 1.10 -10.62
C LYS A 72 5.59 0.20 -11.00
N GLN A 73 6.81 0.61 -10.66
CA GLN A 73 8.02 -0.18 -10.91
C GLN A 73 8.13 -1.39 -9.97
N ASN A 74 7.51 -1.33 -8.80
CA ASN A 74 7.61 -2.37 -7.77
C ASN A 74 6.22 -2.74 -7.23
N LYS A 75 5.43 -3.46 -8.04
CA LYS A 75 4.04 -3.82 -7.69
C LYS A 75 3.91 -4.53 -6.33
N ASN A 76 4.89 -5.36 -5.96
CA ASN A 76 4.86 -6.09 -4.69
C ASN A 76 5.54 -5.32 -3.53
N ALA A 77 6.00 -4.07 -3.76
CA ALA A 77 6.63 -3.25 -2.72
C ALA A 77 5.75 -3.08 -1.48
N PRO A 78 4.43 -2.79 -1.57
CA PRO A 78 3.62 -2.60 -0.37
C PRO A 78 3.62 -3.83 0.52
N HIS A 79 3.43 -5.01 -0.08
CA HIS A 79 3.44 -6.28 0.65
C HIS A 79 4.80 -6.55 1.27
N LYS A 80 5.89 -6.46 0.48
CA LYS A 80 7.26 -6.71 0.94
C LYS A 80 7.67 -5.76 2.06
N LEU A 81 7.37 -4.46 1.93
CA LEU A 81 7.62 -3.46 2.96
C LEU A 81 6.84 -3.77 4.23
N SER A 82 5.59 -4.23 4.10
CA SER A 82 4.80 -4.66 5.25
C SER A 82 5.42 -5.83 6.00
N CYS A 83 5.92 -6.84 5.28
CA CYS A 83 6.64 -7.95 5.88
C CYS A 83 7.91 -7.49 6.62
N LEU A 84 8.63 -6.49 6.10
CA LEU A 84 9.86 -6.00 6.75
C LEU A 84 9.63 -5.40 8.14
N TYR A 85 8.58 -4.59 8.32
CA TYR A 85 8.29 -3.98 9.63
C TYR A 85 7.36 -4.82 10.52
N SER A 86 6.77 -5.90 9.99
CA SER A 86 5.97 -6.86 10.78
C SER A 86 6.76 -8.11 11.19
N ASP A 87 7.94 -8.37 10.63
CA ASP A 87 8.78 -9.51 11.01
C ASP A 87 9.47 -9.27 12.37
N ASN A 88 9.20 -10.17 13.32
CA ASN A 88 9.69 -10.10 14.70
C ASN A 88 11.22 -10.23 14.82
N GLU A 89 11.89 -10.91 13.89
CA GLU A 89 13.34 -11.07 13.91
C GLU A 89 14.03 -9.78 13.46
N LEU A 90 13.45 -9.07 12.48
CA LEU A 90 14.02 -7.84 11.93
C LEU A 90 13.91 -6.65 12.91
N ARG A 91 12.79 -6.57 13.65
CA ARG A 91 12.50 -5.50 14.62
C ARG A 91 12.64 -4.09 14.00
N LEU A 92 12.27 -3.94 12.73
CA LEU A 92 12.31 -2.66 12.02
C LEU A 92 11.04 -1.87 12.29
N SER A 93 11.17 -0.57 12.56
CA SER A 93 9.99 0.29 12.68
C SER A 93 9.45 0.67 11.30
N LYS A 94 8.11 0.70 11.16
CA LYS A 94 7.42 1.17 9.96
C LYS A 94 7.95 2.53 9.49
N GLU A 95 8.10 3.47 10.43
CA GLU A 95 8.65 4.82 10.20
C GLU A 95 10.00 4.79 9.45
N LYS A 96 10.98 4.00 9.94
CA LYS A 96 12.32 3.95 9.35
C LYS A 96 12.34 3.25 7.99
N VAL A 97 11.51 2.22 7.82
CA VAL A 97 11.35 1.53 6.54
C VAL A 97 10.81 2.50 5.49
N ILE A 98 9.75 3.23 5.80
CA ILE A 98 9.13 4.20 4.88
C ILE A 98 10.08 5.36 4.61
N GLU A 99 10.78 5.87 5.62
CA GLU A 99 11.75 6.96 5.42
C GLU A 99 12.89 6.54 4.48
N THR A 100 13.39 5.31 4.62
CA THR A 100 14.45 4.77 3.75
C THR A 100 13.93 4.53 2.34
N PHE A 101 12.71 4.03 2.20
CA PHE A 101 12.08 3.84 0.89
C PHE A 101 11.82 5.17 0.17
N ALA A 102 11.37 6.21 0.89
CA ALA A 102 11.25 7.56 0.35
C ALA A 102 12.61 8.13 -0.07
N LYS A 103 13.68 7.90 0.72
CA LYS A 103 15.06 8.30 0.31
C LYS A 103 15.47 7.64 -1.00
N TYR A 104 15.19 6.34 -1.17
CA TYR A 104 15.47 5.64 -2.42
C TYR A 104 14.76 6.29 -3.61
N ALA A 105 13.49 6.67 -3.45
CA ALA A 105 12.73 7.37 -4.48
C ALA A 105 13.27 8.78 -4.81
N LEU A 106 13.76 9.51 -3.80
CA LEU A 106 14.37 10.82 -3.99
C LEU A 106 15.65 10.75 -4.83
N PHE A 107 16.50 9.77 -4.52
CA PHE A 107 17.79 9.57 -5.19
C PHE A 107 17.71 8.62 -6.39
N GLU A 108 16.51 8.23 -6.81
CA GLU A 108 16.26 7.35 -7.97
C GLU A 108 17.05 6.04 -7.91
N LYS A 109 17.24 5.53 -6.69
CA LYS A 109 17.91 4.26 -6.45
C LYS A 109 16.98 3.10 -6.77
N SER A 110 17.45 2.18 -7.61
CA SER A 110 16.75 0.93 -7.86
C SER A 110 16.74 0.05 -6.61
N LEU A 111 15.57 -0.48 -6.26
CA LEU A 111 15.39 -1.49 -5.21
C LEU A 111 14.62 -2.65 -5.82
N ASN A 112 15.22 -3.84 -5.84
CA ASN A 112 14.55 -5.05 -6.29
C ASN A 112 14.18 -5.92 -5.08
N PHE A 113 12.89 -5.97 -4.74
CA PHE A 113 12.38 -6.74 -3.61
C PHE A 113 12.44 -8.27 -3.78
N TYR A 114 12.77 -8.78 -4.97
CA TYR A 114 13.02 -10.20 -5.22
C TYR A 114 14.51 -10.56 -5.09
N SER A 115 15.40 -9.58 -5.16
CA SER A 115 16.82 -9.80 -4.95
C SER A 115 17.13 -9.75 -3.46
N TYR A 116 17.59 -10.88 -2.92
CA TYR A 116 18.05 -10.98 -1.54
C TYR A 116 19.14 -9.93 -1.24
N GLU A 117 20.13 -9.77 -2.12
CA GLU A 117 21.21 -8.78 -1.94
C GLU A 117 20.68 -7.35 -1.94
N SER A 118 19.73 -7.04 -2.84
CA SER A 118 19.12 -5.71 -2.88
C SER A 118 18.30 -5.41 -1.61
N LEU A 119 17.61 -6.43 -1.07
CA LEU A 119 16.84 -6.31 0.15
C LEU A 119 17.75 -6.17 1.39
N VAL A 120 18.85 -6.93 1.44
CA VAL A 120 19.89 -6.80 2.46
C VAL A 120 20.48 -5.40 2.45
N GLY A 121 20.88 -4.89 1.28
CA GLY A 121 21.41 -3.53 1.15
C GLY A 121 20.42 -2.48 1.65
N PHE A 122 19.15 -2.60 1.26
CA PHE A 122 18.09 -1.71 1.75
C PHE A 122 17.96 -1.74 3.29
N VAL A 123 17.94 -2.92 3.89
CA VAL A 123 17.80 -3.04 5.34
C VAL A 123 19.06 -2.59 6.08
N GLN A 124 20.24 -2.75 5.50
CA GLN A 124 21.50 -2.24 6.07
C GLN A 124 21.53 -0.71 6.17
N HIS A 125 20.81 0.01 5.30
CA HIS A 125 20.62 1.46 5.45
C HIS A 125 19.81 1.84 6.70
N ILE A 126 19.02 0.91 7.26
CA ILE A 126 18.22 1.11 8.47
C ILE A 126 18.95 0.55 9.70
N LYS A 127 19.54 -0.63 9.54
CA LYS A 127 20.20 -1.43 10.57
C LYS A 127 21.50 -2.02 10.00
N PRO A 128 22.64 -1.36 10.21
CA PRO A 128 23.91 -1.72 9.53
C PRO A 128 24.41 -3.14 9.83
N ASN A 129 24.18 -3.61 11.05
CA ASN A 129 24.66 -4.92 11.51
C ASN A 129 23.50 -5.91 11.59
N LEU A 130 23.49 -6.85 10.65
CA LEU A 130 22.48 -7.91 10.58
C LEU A 130 23.02 -9.22 11.13
N ASN A 131 22.26 -9.87 12.00
CA ASN A 131 22.59 -11.19 12.52
C ASN A 131 22.09 -12.32 11.59
N LYS A 132 22.50 -13.57 11.87
CA LYS A 132 22.12 -14.73 11.03
C LYS A 132 20.60 -14.94 10.92
N LYS A 133 19.84 -14.67 11.99
CA LYS A 133 18.38 -14.83 11.98
C LYS A 133 17.71 -13.76 11.12
N GLU A 134 18.19 -12.53 11.19
CA GLU A 134 17.73 -11.42 10.37
C GLU A 134 18.02 -11.66 8.88
N LEU A 135 19.22 -12.14 8.54
CA LEU A 135 19.56 -12.53 7.18
C LEU A 135 18.64 -13.67 6.66
N ALA A 136 18.34 -14.66 7.51
CA ALA A 136 17.39 -15.72 7.17
C ALA A 136 15.97 -15.15 6.95
N ALA A 137 15.52 -14.20 7.77
CA ALA A 137 14.25 -13.52 7.60
C ALA A 137 14.17 -12.76 6.27
N LEU A 138 15.22 -12.02 5.90
CA LEU A 138 15.29 -11.33 4.61
C LEU A 138 15.25 -12.29 3.43
N ARG A 139 15.91 -13.45 3.54
CA ARG A 139 15.83 -14.49 2.49
C ARG A 139 14.41 -15.04 2.34
N ARG A 140 13.68 -15.25 3.44
CA ARG A 140 12.25 -15.63 3.37
C ARG A 140 11.44 -14.54 2.66
N ILE A 141 11.58 -13.29 3.07
CA ILE A 141 10.82 -12.15 2.48
C ILE A 141 11.13 -11.97 0.99
N ALA A 142 12.38 -12.13 0.57
CA ALA A 142 12.77 -12.07 -0.84
C ALA A 142 12.03 -13.12 -1.69
N ASN A 143 11.73 -14.28 -1.12
CA ASN A 143 11.04 -15.39 -1.79
C ASN A 143 9.50 -15.36 -1.66
N ILE A 144 8.94 -14.42 -0.90
CA ILE A 144 7.48 -14.23 -0.85
C ILE A 144 7.03 -13.58 -2.16
N GLY A 145 6.10 -14.26 -2.85
CA GLY A 145 5.48 -13.85 -4.12
C GLY A 145 4.27 -12.97 -3.88
#